data_AF-A0A958CSF2-F1
#
_entry.id   AF-A0A958CSF2-F1
#
_cell.length_a   1.000
_cell.length_b   1.000
_cell.length_c   1.000
_cell.angle_alpha   90.00
_cell.angle_beta   90.00
_cell.angle_gamma   90.00
#
_symmetry.space_group_name_H-M   'P 1'
#
loop_
_entity.id
_entity.type
_entity.pdbx_description
1 polymer ?
#
loop_
_entity_poly.entity_id
_entity_poly.type
_entity_poly.pdbx_seq_one_letter_code
_entity_poly.pdbx_strand_id
1 'polypeptide(L)' 'SVVIDGKVVATWRRTVKKHSIVIELNPFAPLSAAEMQLVGAAADRYGAFFGLPAEVKR' A
#
# COMPACT_ATOMS: atom_id res chain seq x y z
N SER A 1 1.71 8.05 4.67
CA SER A 1 0.57 7.55 5.46
C SER A 1 -0.40 6.81 4.56
N VAL A 2 -1.13 5.84 5.10
CA VAL A 2 -2.33 5.27 4.46
C VAL A 2 -3.54 5.89 5.15
N VAL A 3 -4.48 6.41 4.36
CA VAL A 3 -5.68 7.09 4.85
C VAL A 3 -6.92 6.39 4.29
N ILE A 4 -7.82 5.97 5.18
CA ILE A 4 -9.11 5.37 4.85
C ILE A 4 -10.18 6.13 5.64
N ASP A 5 -11.25 6.57 4.97
CA ASP A 5 -12.35 7.34 5.56
C ASP A 5 -11.88 8.55 6.39
N GLY A 6 -10.87 9.28 5.87
CA GLY A 6 -10.29 10.46 6.52
C GLY A 6 -9.38 10.17 7.72
N LYS A 7 -9.19 8.90 8.10
CA LYS A 7 -8.34 8.49 9.21
C LYS A 7 -7.02 7.91 8.72
N VAL A 8 -5.91 8.28 9.37
CA VAL A 8 -4.63 7.59 9.15
C VAL A 8 -4.67 6.23 9.84
N VAL A 9 -4.64 5.16 9.04
CA VAL A 9 -4.75 3.77 9.54
C VAL A 9 -3.40 3.04 9.59
N ALA A 10 -2.41 3.50 8.85
CA ALA A 10 -1.08 2.90 8.81
C ALA A 10 0.01 3.90 8.42
N THR A 11 1.24 3.62 8.86
CA THR A 11 2.44 4.11 8.19
C THR A 11 2.87 3.11 7.12
N TRP A 12 3.73 3.55 6.19
CA TRP A 12 4.27 2.67 5.17
C TRP A 12 5.64 3.12 4.71
N ARG A 13 6.40 2.18 4.17
CA ARG A 13 7.64 2.43 3.44
C ARG A 13 7.52 1.80 2.06
N ARG A 14 8.25 2.36 1.10
CA ARG A 14 8.45 1.74 -0.21
C ARG A 14 9.89 1.36 -0.44
N THR A 15 10.08 0.29 -1.20
CA THR A 15 11.35 -0.08 -1.81
C THR A 15 11.12 -0.22 -3.31
N VAL A 16 11.80 0.62 -4.11
CA VAL A 16 11.78 0.53 -5.57
C VAL A 16 12.83 -0.50 -6.00
N LYS A 17 12.39 -1.59 -6.63
CA LYS A 17 13.26 -2.60 -7.23
C LYS A 17 13.28 -2.44 -8.74
N LYS A 18 14.14 -3.21 -9.41
CA LYS A 18 14.29 -3.20 -10.87
C LYS A 18 12.96 -3.48 -11.61
N HIS A 19 12.09 -4.32 -11.06
CA HIS A 19 10.88 -4.79 -11.73
C HIS A 19 9.59 -4.65 -10.90
N SER A 20 9.67 -4.08 -9.69
CA SER A 20 8.49 -3.89 -8.85
C SER A 20 8.70 -2.81 -7.80
N ILE A 21 7.59 -2.32 -7.25
CA ILE A 21 7.55 -1.50 -6.04
C ILE A 21 7.08 -2.39 -4.90
N VAL A 22 7.88 -2.53 -3.85
CA VAL A 22 7.44 -3.19 -2.62
C VAL A 22 6.94 -2.11 -1.66
N ILE A 23 5.70 -2.26 -1.19
CA ILE A 23 5.06 -1.38 -0.20
C ILE A 23 4.92 -2.18 1.08
N GLU A 24 5.63 -1.76 2.13
CA GLU A 24 5.57 -2.36 3.45
C GLU A 24 4.66 -1.53 4.34
N LEU A 25 3.56 -2.13 4.80
CA LEU A 25 2.60 -1.47 5.68
C LEU A 25 2.95 -1.74 7.14
N ASN A 26 2.82 -0.71 7.98
CA ASN A 26 2.82 -0.84 9.43
C ASN A 26 1.51 -0.26 9.98
N PRO A 27 0.43 -1.08 10.03
CA PRO A 27 -0.88 -0.66 10.52
C PRO A 27 -0.89 -0.35 12.01
N PHE A 28 -1.67 0.66 12.41
CA PHE A 28 -1.87 0.96 13.84
C PHE A 28 -2.83 -0.01 14.54
N ALA A 29 -3.63 -0.73 13.75
CA ALA A 29 -4.51 -1.82 14.16
C ALA A 29 -4.66 -2.80 12.98
N PRO A 30 -5.08 -4.05 13.22
CA PRO A 30 -5.35 -5.00 12.14
C PRO A 30 -6.35 -4.41 11.13
N LEU A 31 -5.95 -4.37 9.86
CA LEU A 31 -6.84 -3.97 8.77
C LEU A 31 -7.73 -5.14 8.36
N SER A 32 -9.01 -4.85 8.17
CA SER A 32 -10.00 -5.76 7.61
C SER A 32 -9.65 -6.16 6.16
N ALA A 33 -10.29 -7.22 5.66
CA ALA A 33 -10.10 -7.65 4.28
C ALA A 33 -10.51 -6.55 3.27
N ALA A 34 -11.59 -5.81 3.55
CA ALA A 34 -12.04 -4.71 2.72
C ALA A 34 -11.04 -3.55 2.70
N GLU A 35 -10.50 -3.16 3.86
CA GLU A 35 -9.45 -2.13 3.94
C GLU A 35 -8.18 -2.57 3.20
N MET A 36 -7.79 -3.85 3.32
CA MET A 36 -6.65 -4.38 2.55
C MET A 36 -6.90 -4.35 1.04
N GLN A 37 -8.13 -4.58 0.57
CA GLN A 37 -8.48 -4.45 -0.85
C GLN A 37 -8.37 -3.00 -1.33
N LEU A 38 -8.82 -2.02 -0.52
CA LEU A 38 -8.66 -0.60 -0.82
C LEU A 38 -7.18 -0.21 -0.91
N VAL A 39 -6.36 -0.72 0.00
CA VAL A 39 -4.90 -0.50 -0.04
C VAL A 39 -4.28 -1.14 -1.27
N GLY A 40 -4.70 -2.36 -1.65
CA GLY A 40 -4.25 -3.02 -2.88
C GLY A 40 -4.55 -2.17 -4.12
N ALA A 41 -5.80 -1.72 -4.29
CA ALA A 41 -6.18 -0.87 -5.42
C ALA A 41 -5.39 0.46 -5.44
N ALA A 42 -5.07 1.03 -4.27
CA ALA A 42 -4.22 2.22 -4.18
C ALA A 42 -2.76 1.92 -4.54
N ALA A 43 -2.23 0.77 -4.12
CA ALA A 43 -0.90 0.29 -4.46
C ALA A 43 -0.76 0.06 -5.96
N ASP A 44 -1.75 -0.53 -6.62
CA ASP A 44 -1.74 -0.76 -8.08
C ASP A 44 -1.64 0.57 -8.84
N ARG A 45 -2.42 1.59 -8.45
CA ARG A 45 -2.30 2.93 -9.02
C ARG A 45 -0.93 3.56 -8.79
N TYR A 46 -0.37 3.36 -7.59
CA TYR A 46 0.96 3.84 -7.26
C TYR A 46 2.04 3.14 -8.11
N GLY A 47 1.93 1.83 -8.30
CA GLY A 47 2.80 1.08 -9.19
C GLY A 47 2.71 1.57 -10.64
N ALA A 48 1.48 1.73 -11.15
CA ALA A 48 1.23 2.24 -12.50
C ALA A 48 1.87 3.62 -12.73
N PHE A 49 1.89 4.50 -11.72
CA PHE A 49 2.59 5.77 -11.77
C PHE A 49 4.11 5.63 -11.96
N PHE A 50 4.72 4.56 -11.42
CA PHE A 50 6.12 4.21 -11.65
C PHE A 50 6.34 3.35 -12.91
N GLY A 51 5.28 2.94 -13.61
CA GLY A 51 5.34 1.97 -14.70
C GLY A 51 5.77 0.57 -14.24
N LEU A 52 5.59 0.24 -12.96
CA LEU A 52 6.00 -1.02 -12.36
C LEU A 52 4.85 -1.64 -11.56
N PRO A 53 4.72 -2.98 -11.48
CA PRO A 53 3.77 -3.60 -10.56
C PRO A 53 4.12 -3.25 -9.10
N ALA A 54 3.09 -3.09 -8.26
CA ALA A 54 3.25 -2.89 -6.83
C ALA A 54 2.86 -4.14 -6.04
N GLU A 55 3.64 -4.46 -5.03
CA GLU A 55 3.41 -5.57 -4.11
C GLU A 55 3.22 -5.02 -2.70
N VAL A 56 2.08 -5.29 -2.08
CA VAL A 56 1.81 -4.90 -0.69
C VAL A 56 2.25 -6.03 0.24
N LYS A 57 3.12 -5.71 1.19
CA LYS A 57 3.61 -6.58 2.26
C LYS A 57 3.18 -6.05 3.63
N ARG A 58 2.95 -6.98 4.54
CA ARG A 58 2.55 -6.74 5.94
C ARG A 58 3.72 -7.05 6.87
#